data_AF-A0A219AE35-F1
#
_entry.id   AF-A0A219AE35-F1
#
_cell.length_a   1.000
_cell.length_b   1.000
_cell.length_c   1.000
_cell.angle_alpha   90.00
_cell.angle_beta   90.00
_cell.angle_gamma   90.00
#
_symmetry.space_group_name_H-M   'P 1'
#
loop_
_entity.id
_entity.type
_entity.pdbx_description
1 polymer ?
#
loop_
_entity_poly.entity_id
_entity_poly.type
_entity_poly.pdbx_seq_one_letter_code
_entity_poly.pdbx_strand_id
1 'polypeptide(L)'
;MHFFKFKVYIITLVATMMLITSFYFFKFFQLYKNISTINLNTWDALKDLKYQFKLNEQYYMAFYIAFAPFVVCEMLLVFEYSPPLKEITGLRFILTFLATCIGTLGALYFFGKFWFQRYYGKYFNQIYKIIDELK
;
A
#
# COMPACT_ATOMS: atom_id res chain seq x y z
N MET A 1 -23.05 0.44 -25.64
CA MET A 1 -21.84 -0.41 -25.61
C MET A 1 -20.73 0.15 -24.70
N HIS A 2 -20.40 1.46 -24.75
CA HIS A 2 -19.36 2.09 -23.90
C HIS A 2 -19.56 1.89 -22.40
N PHE A 3 -20.79 2.03 -21.90
CA PHE A 3 -21.13 1.87 -20.47
C PHE A 3 -20.91 0.44 -19.95
N PHE A 4 -21.13 -0.58 -20.79
CA PHE A 4 -20.89 -1.98 -20.42
C PHE A 4 -19.40 -2.27 -20.26
N LYS A 5 -18.57 -1.81 -21.21
CA LYS A 5 -17.10 -1.95 -21.14
C LYS A 5 -16.52 -1.27 -19.90
N PHE A 6 -16.97 -0.05 -19.60
CA PHE A 6 -16.56 0.69 -18.41
C PHE A 6 -16.86 -0.08 -17.11
N LYS A 7 -18.07 -0.64 -16.98
CA LYS A 7 -18.44 -1.47 -15.83
C LYS A 7 -17.53 -2.70 -15.68
N VAL A 8 -17.25 -3.40 -16.78
CA VAL A 8 -16.36 -4.56 -16.75
C VAL A 8 -14.96 -4.14 -16.28
N TYR A 9 -14.40 -3.05 -16.79
CA TYR A 9 -13.08 -2.57 -16.38
C TYR A 9 -13.02 -2.23 -14.88
N ILE A 10 -14.02 -1.50 -14.35
CA ILE A 10 -14.08 -1.19 -12.92
C ILE A 10 -14.21 -2.47 -12.09
N ILE A 11 -15.11 -3.39 -12.46
CA ILE A 11 -15.31 -4.62 -11.70
C ILE A 11 -14.02 -5.45 -11.65
N THR A 12 -13.32 -5.57 -12.78
CA THR A 12 -12.03 -6.28 -12.83
C THR A 12 -10.97 -5.59 -11.97
N LEU A 13 -10.91 -4.26 -11.99
CA LEU A 13 -9.95 -3.46 -11.21
C LEU A 13 -10.21 -3.61 -9.70
N VAL A 14 -11.46 -3.50 -9.27
CA VAL A 14 -11.87 -3.70 -7.87
C VAL A 14 -11.61 -5.14 -7.42
N ALA A 15 -11.93 -6.14 -8.25
CA ALA A 15 -11.68 -7.54 -7.91
C ALA A 15 -10.18 -7.84 -7.71
N THR A 16 -9.33 -7.30 -8.58
CA THR A 16 -7.87 -7.47 -8.46
C THR A 16 -7.29 -6.73 -7.26
N MET A 17 -7.76 -5.52 -6.96
CA MET A 17 -7.42 -4.80 -5.72
C MET A 17 -7.83 -5.59 -4.46
N MET A 18 -9.01 -6.22 -4.45
CA MET A 18 -9.46 -7.05 -3.33
C MET A 18 -8.54 -8.26 -3.11
N LEU A 19 -8.06 -8.89 -4.18
CA LEU A 19 -7.12 -10.02 -4.09
C LEU A 19 -5.79 -9.59 -3.47
N ILE A 20 -5.23 -8.46 -3.93
CA ILE A 20 -3.99 -7.90 -3.37
C ILE A 20 -4.17 -7.52 -1.91
N THR A 21 -5.27 -6.84 -1.59
CA THR A 21 -5.60 -6.48 -0.21
C THR A 21 -5.67 -7.72 0.67
N SER A 22 -6.41 -8.75 0.25
CA SER A 22 -6.51 -10.01 0.98
C SER A 22 -5.15 -10.67 1.21
N PHE A 23 -4.27 -10.67 0.20
CA PHE A 23 -2.92 -11.21 0.31
C PHE A 23 -2.08 -10.49 1.38
N TYR A 24 -2.06 -9.15 1.37
CA TYR A 24 -1.28 -8.39 2.35
C TYR A 24 -1.90 -8.46 3.75
N PHE A 25 -3.23 -8.45 3.86
CA PHE A 25 -3.91 -8.65 5.14
C PHE A 25 -3.59 -10.01 5.75
N PHE A 26 -3.51 -11.07 4.94
CA PHE A 26 -3.07 -12.37 5.41
C PHE A 26 -1.63 -12.33 5.96
N LYS A 27 -0.72 -11.62 5.29
CA LYS A 27 0.66 -11.41 5.79
C LYS A 27 0.71 -10.63 7.10
N PHE A 28 -0.10 -9.58 7.23
CA PHE A 28 -0.21 -8.84 8.49
C PHE A 28 -0.77 -9.74 9.61
N PHE A 29 -1.78 -10.57 9.32
CA PHE A 29 -2.34 -11.50 10.29
C PHE A 29 -1.34 -12.56 10.76
N GLN A 30 -0.46 -13.00 9.86
CA GLN A 30 0.61 -13.94 10.18
C GLN A 30 1.54 -13.41 11.28
N LEU A 31 1.85 -12.11 11.29
CA LEU A 31 2.61 -11.48 12.37
C LEU A 31 1.91 -11.66 13.73
N TYR A 32 0.62 -11.32 13.82
CA TYR A 32 -0.12 -11.43 15.08
C TYR A 32 -0.16 -12.86 15.61
N LYS A 33 -0.36 -13.83 14.71
CA LYS A 33 -0.30 -15.25 15.07
C LYS A 33 1.07 -15.62 15.61
N ASN A 34 2.14 -15.23 14.93
CA ASN A 34 3.51 -15.53 15.38
C ASN A 34 3.80 -14.92 16.76
N ILE A 35 3.49 -13.65 16.97
CA ILE A 35 3.71 -12.95 18.27
C ILE A 35 2.99 -13.69 19.41
N SER A 36 1.76 -14.17 19.18
CA SER A 36 1.00 -14.90 20.21
C SER A 36 1.61 -16.25 20.62
N THR A 37 2.48 -16.82 19.78
CA THR A 37 3.07 -18.15 19.98
C THR A 37 4.54 -18.11 20.42
N ILE A 38 5.20 -16.95 20.34
CA ILE A 38 6.61 -16.81 20.69
C ILE A 38 6.76 -16.73 22.22
N ASN A 39 7.67 -17.54 22.75
CA ASN A 39 8.11 -17.43 24.14
C ASN A 39 9.09 -16.26 24.29
N LEU A 40 8.61 -15.12 24.80
CA LEU A 40 9.38 -13.88 24.93
C LEU A 40 10.47 -13.91 26.02
N ASN A 41 10.65 -15.06 26.70
CA ASN A 41 11.60 -15.19 27.81
C ASN A 41 13.06 -15.42 27.36
N THR A 42 13.31 -15.58 26.06
CA THR A 42 14.66 -15.78 25.52
C THR A 42 15.10 -14.62 24.65
N TRP A 43 16.38 -14.28 24.71
CA TRP A 43 16.96 -13.19 23.90
C TRP A 43 16.81 -13.47 22.39
N ASP A 44 16.95 -14.72 21.96
CA ASP A 44 16.76 -15.12 20.56
C ASP A 44 15.32 -14.87 20.09
N ALA A 45 14.32 -15.09 20.95
CA ALA A 45 12.92 -14.80 20.63
C ALA A 45 12.65 -13.30 20.49
N LEU A 46 13.29 -12.45 21.31
CA LEU A 46 13.20 -10.99 21.18
C LEU A 46 13.87 -10.49 19.90
N LYS A 47 14.99 -11.11 19.50
CA LYS A 47 15.67 -10.80 18.23
C LYS A 47 14.83 -11.21 17.02
N ASP A 48 14.19 -12.37 17.07
CA ASP A 48 13.26 -12.82 16.02
C ASP A 48 12.05 -11.89 15.92
N LEU A 49 11.46 -11.50 17.06
CA LEU A 49 10.39 -10.52 17.12
C LEU A 49 10.77 -9.19 16.43
N LYS A 50 11.98 -8.68 16.71
CA LYS A 50 12.52 -7.47 16.06
C LYS A 50 12.60 -7.62 14.54
N TYR A 51 13.02 -8.79 14.07
CA TYR A 51 13.06 -9.11 12.64
C TYR A 51 11.65 -9.16 12.02
N GLN A 52 10.69 -9.82 12.68
CA GLN A 52 9.31 -9.91 12.20
C GLN A 52 8.63 -8.54 12.09
N PHE A 53 8.86 -7.63 13.04
CA PHE A 53 8.34 -6.26 12.94
C PHE A 53 8.93 -5.49 11.75
N LYS A 54 10.25 -5.61 11.51
CA LYS A 54 10.91 -4.99 10.36
C LYS A 54 10.38 -5.56 9.04
N LEU A 55 10.14 -6.86 8.97
CA LEU A 55 9.52 -7.50 7.81
C LEU A 55 8.09 -6.97 7.60
N ASN A 56 7.32 -6.77 8.67
CA ASN A 56 5.97 -6.25 8.59
C ASN A 56 5.92 -4.78 8.13
N GLU A 57 6.88 -3.96 8.57
CA GLU A 57 7.08 -2.59 8.04
C GLU A 57 7.33 -2.61 6.53
N GLN A 58 8.16 -3.54 6.04
CA GLN A 58 8.38 -3.69 4.61
C GLN A 58 7.12 -4.14 3.87
N TYR A 59 6.34 -5.08 4.41
CA TYR A 59 5.06 -5.47 3.82
C TYR A 59 4.07 -4.31 3.77
N TYR A 60 4.07 -3.44 4.78
CA TYR A 60 3.22 -2.25 4.79
C TYR A 60 3.57 -1.29 3.67
N MET A 61 4.86 -1.01 3.46
CA MET A 61 5.31 -0.17 2.35
C MET A 61 5.05 -0.82 0.98
N ALA A 62 5.30 -2.13 0.87
CA ALA A 62 5.04 -2.89 -0.35
C ALA A 62 3.56 -2.90 -0.71
N PHE A 63 2.67 -2.92 0.27
CA PHE A 63 1.23 -2.79 0.06
C PHE A 63 0.89 -1.48 -0.66
N TYR A 64 1.35 -0.30 -0.19
CA TYR A 64 1.08 0.96 -0.90
C TYR A 64 1.67 0.99 -2.31
N ILE A 65 2.88 0.47 -2.50
CA ILE A 65 3.53 0.43 -3.82
C ILE A 65 2.76 -0.49 -4.76
N ALA A 66 2.20 -1.60 -4.27
CA ALA A 66 1.37 -2.49 -5.07
C ALA A 66 0.10 -1.81 -5.61
N PHE A 67 -0.36 -0.70 -5.01
CA PHE A 67 -1.48 0.10 -5.51
C PHE A 67 -1.11 1.06 -6.64
N ALA A 68 0.18 1.33 -6.87
CA ALA A 68 0.64 2.25 -7.93
C ALA A 68 0.08 1.92 -9.33
N PRO A 69 0.16 0.68 -9.85
CA PRO A 69 -0.42 0.35 -11.16
C PRO A 69 -1.94 0.53 -11.22
N PHE A 70 -2.64 0.34 -10.10
CA PHE A 70 -4.10 0.54 -10.04
C PHE A 70 -4.47 2.01 -10.14
N VAL A 71 -3.74 2.89 -9.45
CA VAL A 71 -3.93 4.34 -9.57
C VAL A 71 -3.74 4.80 -11.03
N VAL A 72 -2.72 4.28 -11.72
CA VAL A 72 -2.50 4.59 -13.14
C VAL A 72 -3.66 4.09 -14.01
N CYS A 73 -4.14 2.87 -13.77
CA CYS A 73 -5.30 2.33 -14.49
C CYS A 73 -6.59 3.13 -14.23
N GLU A 74 -6.84 3.52 -12.98
CA GLU A 74 -7.97 4.37 -12.61
C GLU A 74 -7.89 5.72 -13.31
N MET A 75 -6.70 6.33 -13.36
CA MET A 75 -6.48 7.57 -14.11
C MET A 75 -6.77 7.40 -15.60
N LEU A 76 -6.30 6.32 -16.23
CA LEU A 76 -6.62 6.05 -17.63
C LEU A 76 -8.14 5.98 -17.86
N LEU A 77 -8.87 5.30 -16.97
CA LEU A 77 -10.32 5.25 -17.04
C LEU A 77 -10.97 6.63 -16.83
N VAL A 78 -10.47 7.43 -15.90
CA VAL A 78 -10.98 8.79 -15.65
C VAL A 78 -10.78 9.69 -16.86
N PHE A 79 -9.60 9.67 -17.49
CA PHE A 79 -9.32 10.48 -18.68
C PHE A 79 -10.13 10.01 -19.91
N GLU A 80 -10.35 8.71 -20.07
CA GLU A 80 -11.07 8.16 -21.23
C GLU A 80 -12.60 8.32 -21.15
N TYR A 81 -13.16 8.25 -19.94
CA TYR A 81 -14.61 8.20 -19.73
C TYR A 81 -15.21 9.47 -19.12
N SER A 82 -14.40 10.41 -18.62
CA SER A 82 -14.88 11.70 -18.09
C SER A 82 -14.97 12.76 -19.19
N PRO A 83 -16.15 13.35 -19.46
CA PRO A 83 -16.33 14.35 -20.52
C PRO A 83 -15.31 15.50 -20.53
N PRO A 84 -15.02 16.20 -19.41
CA PRO A 84 -14.10 17.34 -19.43
C PRO A 84 -12.63 16.96 -19.71
N LEU A 85 -12.24 15.71 -19.41
CA LEU A 85 -10.87 15.25 -19.59
C LEU A 85 -10.65 14.57 -20.94
N LYS A 86 -11.71 13.98 -21.49
CA LYS A 86 -11.70 13.31 -22.80
C LYS A 86 -11.41 14.27 -23.96
N GLU A 87 -11.78 15.54 -23.83
CA GLU A 87 -11.53 16.56 -24.84
C GLU A 87 -10.05 17.00 -24.90
N ILE A 88 -9.27 16.68 -23.87
CA ILE A 88 -7.83 16.98 -23.85
C ILE A 88 -7.11 16.00 -24.77
N THR A 89 -6.46 16.50 -25.81
CA THR A 89 -5.78 15.69 -26.83
C THR A 89 -4.35 16.14 -27.09
N GLY A 90 -3.58 15.28 -27.78
CA GLY A 90 -2.21 15.59 -28.21
C GLY A 90 -1.24 15.80 -27.04
N LEU A 91 -0.34 16.78 -27.19
CA LEU A 91 0.73 17.04 -26.21
C LEU A 91 0.19 17.46 -24.84
N ARG A 92 -0.96 18.17 -24.80
CA ARG A 92 -1.60 18.59 -23.55
C ARG A 92 -2.09 17.39 -22.73
N PHE A 93 -2.61 16.36 -23.39
CA PHE A 93 -3.03 15.12 -22.74
C PHE A 93 -1.83 14.45 -22.07
N ILE A 94 -0.74 14.25 -22.82
CA ILE A 94 0.46 13.57 -22.31
C ILE A 94 1.02 14.30 -21.09
N LEU A 95 1.19 15.62 -21.17
CA LEU A 95 1.71 16.42 -20.06
C LEU A 95 0.79 16.38 -18.83
N THR A 96 -0.52 16.53 -19.04
CA THR A 96 -1.49 16.54 -17.93
C THR A 96 -1.56 15.17 -17.27
N PHE A 97 -1.65 14.10 -18.05
CA PHE A 97 -1.70 12.73 -17.57
C PHE A 97 -0.43 12.35 -16.78
N LEU A 98 0.76 12.67 -17.30
CA LEU A 98 2.01 12.41 -16.59
C LEU A 98 2.11 13.24 -15.30
N ALA A 99 1.77 14.52 -15.34
CA ALA A 99 1.78 15.37 -14.16
C ALA A 99 0.82 14.85 -13.07
N THR A 100 -0.39 14.43 -13.46
CA THR A 100 -1.36 13.85 -12.52
C THR A 100 -0.85 12.53 -11.94
N CYS A 101 -0.32 11.62 -12.78
CA CYS A 101 0.23 10.34 -12.32
C CYS A 101 1.38 10.53 -11.33
N ILE A 102 2.34 11.40 -11.65
CA ILE A 102 3.47 11.69 -10.77
C ILE A 102 2.98 12.32 -9.47
N GLY A 103 2.06 13.27 -9.55
CA GLY A 103 1.48 13.94 -8.39
C GLY A 103 0.77 12.98 -7.45
N THR A 104 -0.08 12.10 -7.97
CA THR A 104 -0.84 11.15 -7.13
C THR A 104 0.02 10.00 -6.61
N LEU A 105 0.96 9.48 -7.42
CA LEU A 105 1.88 8.44 -6.94
C LEU A 105 2.82 9.00 -5.86
N GLY A 106 3.30 10.23 -6.05
CA GLY A 106 4.05 10.95 -5.03
C GLY A 106 3.22 11.12 -3.75
N ALA A 107 1.99 11.63 -3.87
CA ALA A 107 1.08 11.76 -2.74
C ALA A 107 0.84 10.41 -2.05
N LEU A 108 0.56 9.34 -2.79
CA LEU A 108 0.35 7.99 -2.24
C LEU A 108 1.55 7.52 -1.43
N TYR A 109 2.78 7.71 -1.94
CA TYR A 109 4.01 7.36 -1.23
C TYR A 109 4.18 8.17 0.06
N PHE A 110 4.04 9.50 -0.01
CA PHE A 110 4.22 10.36 1.16
C PHE A 110 3.14 10.13 2.21
N PHE A 111 1.87 10.04 1.81
CA PHE A 111 0.77 9.75 2.72
C PHE A 111 0.88 8.34 3.32
N GLY A 112 1.21 7.32 2.52
CA GLY A 112 1.40 5.96 3.02
C GLY A 112 2.52 5.88 4.05
N LYS A 113 3.67 6.52 3.77
CA LYS A 113 4.80 6.58 4.71
C LYS A 113 4.46 7.35 5.98
N PHE A 114 3.82 8.52 5.85
CA PHE A 114 3.39 9.34 6.98
C PHE A 114 2.40 8.57 7.87
N TRP A 115 1.41 7.93 7.24
CA TRP A 115 0.40 7.13 7.94
C TRP A 115 1.04 5.97 8.71
N PHE A 116 1.95 5.23 8.09
CA PHE A 116 2.70 4.17 8.76
C PHE A 116 3.42 4.69 10.00
N GLN A 117 4.20 5.77 9.86
CA GLN A 117 4.99 6.32 10.96
C GLN A 117 4.09 6.82 12.10
N ARG A 118 2.98 7.47 11.78
CA ARG A 118 2.06 8.06 12.74
C ARG A 118 1.28 7.03 13.56
N TYR A 119 0.85 5.94 12.92
CA TYR A 119 -0.03 4.93 13.54
C TYR A 119 0.70 3.68 14.00
N TYR A 120 1.78 3.26 13.34
CA TYR A 120 2.48 2.01 13.64
C TYR A 120 3.91 2.24 14.10
N GLY A 121 4.67 3.09 13.39
CA GLY A 121 6.10 3.31 13.65
C GLY A 121 6.41 3.76 15.08
N LYS A 122 5.54 4.58 15.69
CA LYS A 122 5.68 4.99 17.10
C LYS A 122 5.73 3.79 18.06
N TYR A 123 4.86 2.80 17.86
CA TYR A 123 4.78 1.62 18.72
C TYR A 123 5.95 0.66 18.47
N PHE A 124 6.35 0.48 17.22
CA PHE A 124 7.52 -0.35 16.90
C PHE A 124 8.79 0.20 17.55
N ASN A 125 8.99 1.51 17.53
CA ASN A 125 10.13 2.14 18.19
C ASN A 125 10.11 1.96 19.71
N GLN A 126 8.94 2.00 20.34
CA GLN A 126 8.81 1.71 21.77
C GLN A 126 9.20 0.26 22.08
N ILE A 127 8.72 -0.69 21.27
CA ILE A 127 9.06 -2.10 21.42
C ILE A 127 10.56 -2.34 21.21
N TYR A 128 11.16 -1.75 20.18
CA TYR A 128 12.59 -1.85 19.94
C TYR A 128 13.42 -1.31 21.09
N LYS A 129 13.00 -0.18 21.69
CA LYS A 129 13.67 0.39 22.86
C LYS A 129 13.63 -0.55 24.07
N ILE A 130 12.46 -1.13 24.35
CA ILE A 130 12.31 -2.11 25.46
C ILE A 130 13.19 -3.34 25.21
N ILE A 131 13.20 -3.88 23.98
CA ILE A 131 14.05 -5.02 23.64
C ILE A 131 15.54 -4.70 23.83
N ASP A 132 15.96 -3.50 23.43
CA ASP A 132 17.36 -3.07 23.55
C ASP A 132 17.75 -2.78 25.02
N GLU A 133 16.80 -2.40 25.89
CA GLU A 133 16.99 -2.24 27.35
C GLU A 133 17.07 -3.58 28.11
N LEU A 134 16.46 -4.64 27.57
CA LEU A 134 16.49 -6.00 28.14
C LEU A 134 17.77 -6.79 27.80
N LYS A 135 18.65 -6.20 27.00
CA LYS A 135 19.94 -6.79 26.59
C LYS A 135 20.97 -6.70 27.71
#